data_AF-A0AAW1MQY7-F1
#
_entry.id   AF-A0AAW1MQY7-F1
#
_cell.length_a   1.000
_cell.length_b   1.000
_cell.length_c   1.000
_cell.angle_alpha   90.00
_cell.angle_beta   90.00
_cell.angle_gamma   90.00
#
_symmetry.space_group_name_H-M   'P 1'
#
loop_
_entity.id
_entity.type
_entity.pdbx_description
1 polymer ?
#
loop_
_entity_poly.entity_id
_entity_poly.type
_entity_poly.pdbx_seq_one_letter_code
_entity_poly.pdbx_strand_id
1 'polypeptide(L)'
;MENDHLFADIPSSSSGDSGVSPIASYISKDIITASIANVDSQPVPNYFRNVFLATERAARYKFSHWIRLFVYYGGVILSSDDQHLATHILHVFDEEPFENAEKYRDIKQAVQKYRDIRQAVHVNVEWIKDTIKKGCLQDDRPYRVTILPK
;
A
#
# COMPACT_ATOMS: atom_id res chain seq x y z
N MET A 1 41.10 -35.44 51.03
CA MET A 1 41.96 -35.08 49.89
C MET A 1 41.02 -34.49 48.83
N GLU A 2 40.40 -33.33 49.06
CA GLU A 2 41.00 -31.99 49.22
C GLU A 2 42.00 -31.69 48.10
N ASN A 3 41.57 -30.83 47.16
CA ASN A 3 42.34 -29.69 46.70
C ASN A 3 41.37 -28.63 46.14
N ASP A 4 41.31 -27.53 46.89
CA ASP A 4 40.81 -26.22 46.48
C ASP A 4 41.75 -25.56 45.47
N HIS A 5 41.18 -24.65 44.66
CA HIS A 5 41.65 -23.28 44.36
C HIS A 5 40.99 -22.82 43.04
N LEU A 6 39.90 -22.03 43.12
CA LEU A 6 39.89 -20.55 43.06
C LEU A 6 40.51 -19.96 41.78
N PHE A 7 39.66 -19.52 40.86
CA PHE A 7 39.72 -18.17 40.29
C PHE A 7 38.30 -17.65 40.07
N ALA A 8 38.14 -16.35 40.32
CA ALA A 8 36.88 -15.66 40.53
C ALA A 8 36.39 -14.90 39.27
N ASP A 9 35.08 -14.61 39.29
CA ASP A 9 34.45 -13.32 39.00
C ASP A 9 34.11 -12.83 37.55
N ILE A 10 32.79 -12.96 37.26
CA ILE A 10 31.77 -12.02 36.70
C ILE A 10 31.72 -11.63 35.19
N PRO A 11 30.58 -11.10 34.67
CA PRO A 11 29.70 -11.82 33.75
C PRO A 11 29.59 -11.14 32.37
N SER A 12 28.96 -11.79 31.39
CA SER A 12 28.48 -11.08 30.20
C SER A 12 27.14 -11.63 29.77
N SER A 13 26.14 -10.78 29.98
CA SER A 13 24.76 -10.86 29.58
C SER A 13 24.62 -11.18 28.08
N SER A 14 23.85 -12.20 27.72
CA SER A 14 23.16 -12.22 26.45
C SER A 14 21.68 -12.52 26.69
N SER A 15 20.94 -11.43 26.91
CA SER A 15 19.50 -11.36 26.67
C SER A 15 19.25 -11.68 25.20
N GLY A 16 18.80 -12.90 24.92
CA GLY A 16 18.21 -13.27 23.63
C GLY A 16 16.88 -12.56 23.47
N ASP A 17 16.96 -11.36 22.91
CA ASP A 17 15.82 -10.48 22.68
C ASP A 17 15.05 -10.92 21.41
N SER A 18 13.77 -11.18 21.64
CA SER A 18 12.58 -10.88 20.85
C SER A 18 12.74 -10.65 19.34
N GLY A 19 11.98 -11.44 18.58
CA GLY A 19 11.86 -11.34 17.14
C GLY A 19 11.45 -9.96 16.64
N VAL A 20 12.15 -9.53 15.59
CA VAL A 20 11.68 -8.50 14.67
C VAL A 20 11.94 -9.02 13.27
N SER A 21 10.88 -9.34 12.55
CA SER A 21 10.92 -9.71 11.14
C SER A 21 11.56 -8.58 10.31
N PRO A 22 12.45 -8.89 9.34
CA PRO A 22 13.10 -7.87 8.53
C PRO A 22 12.17 -7.39 7.40
N ILE A 23 11.21 -6.52 7.70
CA ILE A 23 10.45 -5.75 6.70
C ILE A 23 11.00 -4.33 6.64
N ALA A 24 12.32 -4.19 6.45
CA ALA A 24 12.96 -2.87 6.42
C ALA A 24 14.14 -2.78 5.44
N SER A 25 14.14 -3.52 4.33
CA SER A 25 15.28 -3.52 3.39
C SER A 25 14.95 -3.18 1.93
N TYR A 26 13.97 -2.32 1.65
CA TYR A 26 13.73 -1.87 0.27
C TYR A 26 13.36 -0.39 0.14
N ILE A 27 14.14 0.50 0.77
CA ILE A 27 14.14 1.93 0.41
C ILE A 27 15.49 2.23 -0.27
N SER A 28 15.45 2.48 -1.57
CA SER A 28 16.62 2.97 -2.33
C SER A 28 17.14 4.25 -1.70
N LYS A 29 18.43 4.25 -1.34
CA LYS A 29 19.14 5.37 -0.69
C LYS A 29 19.12 6.67 -1.50
N ASP A 30 18.88 6.58 -2.81
CA ASP A 30 18.92 7.73 -3.72
C ASP A 30 17.68 8.64 -3.66
N ILE A 31 16.62 8.27 -2.93
CA ILE A 31 15.41 9.08 -2.79
C ILE A 31 15.51 10.07 -1.61
N ILE A 32 16.44 9.85 -0.66
CA ILE A 32 16.42 10.54 0.64
C ILE A 32 17.04 11.95 0.59
N THR A 33 17.80 12.31 -0.45
CA THR A 33 18.65 13.51 -0.39
C THR A 33 18.01 14.79 -0.95
N ALA A 34 16.82 14.76 -1.55
CA ALA A 34 16.27 15.92 -2.27
C ALA A 34 15.36 16.88 -1.48
N SER A 35 15.10 16.67 -0.18
CA SER A 35 14.01 17.38 0.50
C SER A 35 14.38 18.07 1.82
N ILE A 36 15.61 18.56 1.97
CA ILE A 36 16.01 19.38 3.12
C ILE A 36 16.17 20.84 2.67
N ALA A 37 15.05 21.52 2.44
CA ALA A 37 15.00 22.97 2.37
C ALA A 37 13.65 23.48 2.90
N ASN A 38 13.71 24.05 4.12
CA ASN A 38 12.74 24.96 4.76
C ASN A 38 11.25 24.83 4.38
N VAL A 39 10.46 24.19 5.25
CA VAL A 39 9.05 24.51 5.44
C VAL A 39 8.73 24.31 6.92
N ASP A 40 8.16 25.32 7.59
CA ASP A 40 7.55 25.19 8.91
C ASP A 40 6.61 23.96 8.90
N SER A 41 7.08 22.87 9.50
CA SER A 41 6.66 21.52 9.14
C SER A 41 5.34 21.16 9.81
N GLN A 42 4.24 21.67 9.27
CA GLN A 42 2.95 21.03 9.44
C GLN A 42 3.10 19.56 9.01
N PRO A 43 2.71 18.59 9.87
CA PRO A 43 2.86 17.19 9.52
C PRO A 43 2.09 16.90 8.25
N VAL A 44 2.70 16.14 7.33
CA VAL A 44 2.03 15.72 6.10
C VAL A 44 0.72 15.00 6.49
N PRO A 45 -0.43 15.43 5.95
CA PRO A 45 -1.70 14.80 6.27
C PRO A 45 -1.70 13.31 5.89
N ASN A 46 -2.35 12.49 6.72
CA ASN A 46 -2.48 11.05 6.48
C ASN A 46 -3.93 10.71 6.11
N TYR A 47 -4.32 11.05 4.87
CA TYR A 47 -5.69 10.83 4.39
C TYR A 47 -6.03 9.35 4.23
N PHE A 48 -5.04 8.54 3.88
CA PHE A 48 -5.22 7.12 3.54
C PHE A 48 -4.78 6.19 4.68
N ARG A 49 -4.84 6.67 5.92
CA ARG A 49 -4.50 5.85 7.09
C ARG A 49 -5.33 4.57 7.09
N ASN A 50 -4.66 3.43 7.22
CA ASN A 50 -5.27 2.09 7.20
C ASN A 50 -5.90 1.69 5.85
N VAL A 51 -5.54 2.37 4.76
CA VAL A 51 -5.92 1.94 3.41
C VAL A 51 -4.83 1.06 2.82
N PHE A 52 -5.17 -0.21 2.59
CA PHE A 52 -4.31 -1.19 1.94
C PHE A 52 -4.83 -1.40 0.51
N LEU A 53 -4.05 -0.93 -0.47
CA LEU A 53 -4.44 -0.88 -1.86
C LEU A 53 -3.77 -2.00 -2.65
N ALA A 54 -4.57 -2.92 -3.18
CA ALA A 54 -4.15 -3.77 -4.28
C ALA A 54 -4.35 -3.03 -5.61
N THR A 55 -3.43 -3.23 -6.55
CA THR A 55 -3.48 -2.55 -7.85
C THR A 55 -3.21 -3.54 -8.98
N GLU A 56 -3.90 -3.35 -10.10
CA GLU A 56 -3.55 -4.02 -11.34
C GLU A 56 -2.15 -3.59 -11.82
N ARG A 57 -1.45 -4.47 -12.53
CA ARG A 57 -0.15 -4.15 -13.12
C ARG A 57 -0.24 -2.92 -14.03
N ALA A 58 -1.30 -2.83 -14.84
CA ALA A 58 -1.56 -1.69 -15.71
C ALA A 58 -1.76 -0.38 -14.93
N ALA A 59 -2.43 -0.42 -13.76
CA ALA A 59 -2.67 0.75 -12.93
C ALA A 59 -1.36 1.36 -12.42
N ARG A 60 -0.37 0.52 -12.09
CA ARG A 60 0.95 0.97 -11.62
C ARG A 60 1.69 1.81 -12.66
N TYR A 61 1.52 1.53 -13.94
CA TYR A 61 2.12 2.32 -15.02
C TYR A 61 1.30 3.56 -15.33
N LYS A 62 -0.01 3.38 -15.57
CA LYS A 62 -0.91 4.44 -16.03
C LYS A 62 -1.13 5.54 -14.98
N PHE A 63 -1.21 5.17 -13.71
CA PHE A 63 -1.50 6.08 -12.60
C PHE A 63 -0.33 6.21 -11.63
N SER A 64 0.90 6.01 -12.11
CA SER A 64 2.12 6.02 -11.31
C SER A 64 2.26 7.26 -10.41
N HIS A 65 1.93 8.45 -10.93
CA HIS A 65 1.94 9.69 -10.16
C HIS A 65 0.95 9.67 -8.99
N TRP A 66 -0.30 9.27 -9.24
CA TRP A 66 -1.35 9.21 -8.22
C TRP A 66 -1.08 8.13 -7.17
N ILE A 67 -0.50 7.01 -7.57
CA ILE A 67 -0.07 5.95 -6.64
C ILE A 67 1.06 6.44 -5.72
N ARG A 68 2.01 7.22 -6.24
CA ARG A 68 3.05 7.84 -5.39
C ARG A 68 2.45 8.81 -4.39
N LEU A 69 1.51 9.64 -4.81
CA LEU A 69 0.82 10.55 -3.90
C LEU A 69 -0.03 9.80 -2.87
N PHE A 70 -0.70 8.72 -3.24
CA PHE A 70 -1.42 7.86 -2.31
C PHE A 70 -0.51 7.36 -1.18
N VAL A 71 0.70 6.89 -1.51
CA VAL A 71 1.70 6.48 -0.50
C VAL A 71 2.20 7.66 0.31
N TYR A 72 2.47 8.80 -0.33
CA TYR A 72 2.90 10.02 0.35
C TYR A 72 1.89 10.49 1.42
N TYR A 73 0.59 10.38 1.13
CA TYR A 73 -0.50 10.69 2.06
C TYR A 73 -0.91 9.50 2.95
N GLY A 74 -0.01 8.53 3.14
CA GLY A 74 -0.06 7.49 4.16
C GLY A 74 -0.75 6.17 3.79
N GLY A 75 -1.07 5.96 2.51
CA GLY A 75 -1.61 4.70 2.01
C GLY A 75 -0.54 3.61 1.81
N VAL A 76 -0.96 2.35 1.81
CA VAL A 76 -0.05 1.19 1.64
C VAL A 76 -0.38 0.45 0.35
N ILE A 77 0.61 0.24 -0.53
CA ILE A 77 0.45 -0.60 -1.72
C ILE A 77 0.86 -2.03 -1.38
N LEU A 78 -0.04 -2.98 -1.62
CA LEU A 78 0.21 -4.39 -1.35
C LEU A 78 1.04 -5.06 -2.46
N SER A 79 1.84 -6.04 -2.05
CA SER A 79 2.50 -6.99 -2.94
C SER A 79 1.46 -7.91 -3.61
N SER A 80 1.87 -8.74 -4.58
CA SER A 80 0.98 -9.73 -5.18
C SER A 80 0.54 -10.83 -4.19
N ASP A 81 1.40 -11.15 -3.22
CA ASP A 81 1.16 -12.23 -2.26
C ASP A 81 0.21 -11.76 -1.13
N ASP A 82 0.26 -10.46 -0.82
CA ASP A 82 -0.53 -9.84 0.25
C ASP A 82 -1.86 -9.28 -0.23
N GLN A 83 -2.25 -9.45 -1.51
CA GLN A 83 -3.45 -8.82 -2.07
C GLN A 83 -4.72 -9.18 -1.31
N HIS A 84 -4.77 -10.36 -0.69
CA HIS A 84 -5.87 -10.82 0.16
C HIS A 84 -6.16 -9.92 1.38
N LEU A 85 -5.20 -9.07 1.79
CA LEU A 85 -5.34 -8.09 2.87
C LEU A 85 -5.88 -6.73 2.40
N ALA A 86 -6.19 -6.59 1.11
CA ALA A 86 -6.61 -5.32 0.55
C ALA A 86 -7.92 -4.83 1.17
N THR A 87 -7.95 -3.55 1.55
CA THR A 87 -9.20 -2.85 1.86
C THR A 87 -9.77 -2.20 0.60
N HIS A 88 -8.92 -1.87 -0.36
CA HIS A 88 -9.31 -1.26 -1.63
C HIS A 88 -8.56 -1.91 -2.80
N ILE A 89 -9.20 -1.95 -3.97
CA ILE A 89 -8.60 -2.42 -5.22
C ILE A 89 -8.75 -1.33 -6.27
N LEU A 90 -7.62 -0.84 -6.78
CA LEU A 90 -7.60 0.15 -7.85
C LEU A 90 -7.67 -0.54 -9.22
N HIS A 91 -8.74 -0.28 -9.95
CA HIS A 91 -8.93 -0.74 -11.32
C HIS A 91 -8.51 0.30 -12.35
N VAL A 92 -7.99 -0.16 -13.48
CA VAL A 92 -7.84 0.69 -14.66
C VAL A 92 -9.17 0.74 -15.40
N PHE A 93 -9.95 1.78 -15.11
CA PHE A 93 -11.11 2.13 -15.92
C PHE A 93 -10.70 3.26 -16.87
N ASP A 94 -10.90 3.07 -18.17
CA ASP A 94 -10.94 4.19 -19.12
C ASP A 94 -12.38 4.69 -19.17
N GLU A 95 -12.58 5.99 -18.96
CA GLU A 95 -13.88 6.66 -19.10
C GLU A 95 -14.40 6.70 -20.55
N GLU A 96 -13.69 6.09 -21.50
CA GLU A 96 -14.20 6.01 -22.86
C GLU A 96 -15.50 5.19 -22.86
N PRO A 97 -16.56 5.70 -23.54
CA PRO A 97 -17.84 5.03 -23.58
C PRO A 97 -17.65 3.58 -24.04
N PHE A 98 -18.45 2.69 -23.45
CA PHE A 98 -18.44 1.23 -23.61
C PHE A 98 -18.74 0.76 -25.05
N GLU A 99 -18.08 1.30 -26.06
CA GLU A 99 -18.23 0.90 -27.46
C GLU A 99 -17.26 -0.22 -27.83
N ASN A 100 -16.24 -0.48 -27.01
CA ASN A 100 -15.20 -1.47 -27.31
C ASN A 100 -15.30 -2.72 -26.42
N ALA A 101 -15.85 -3.81 -26.97
CA ALA A 101 -16.06 -5.09 -26.28
C ALA A 101 -14.76 -5.72 -25.74
N GLU A 102 -13.61 -5.38 -26.33
CA GLU A 102 -12.30 -5.88 -25.88
C GLU A 102 -11.88 -5.29 -24.52
N LYS A 103 -12.08 -3.97 -24.29
CA LYS A 103 -11.82 -3.34 -22.98
C LYS A 103 -12.71 -3.95 -21.88
N TYR A 104 -13.93 -4.36 -22.22
CA TYR A 104 -14.85 -5.01 -21.28
C TYR A 104 -14.37 -6.40 -20.84
N ARG A 105 -13.64 -7.11 -21.72
CA ARG A 105 -13.07 -8.43 -21.43
C ARG A 105 -11.97 -8.33 -20.38
N ASP A 106 -11.11 -7.30 -20.48
CA ASP A 106 -10.00 -7.10 -19.56
C ASP A 106 -10.47 -6.70 -18.17
N ILE A 107 -11.52 -5.87 -18.08
CA ILE A 107 -12.16 -5.54 -16.79
C ILE A 107 -12.74 -6.80 -16.16
N LYS A 108 -13.45 -7.65 -16.91
CA LYS A 108 -13.97 -8.93 -16.38
C LYS A 108 -12.86 -9.84 -15.87
N GLN A 109 -11.72 -9.91 -16.56
CA GLN A 109 -10.59 -10.74 -16.13
C GLN A 109 -9.90 -10.18 -14.88
N ALA A 110 -9.68 -8.87 -14.81
CA ALA A 110 -9.08 -8.25 -13.65
C ALA A 110 -10.00 -8.34 -12.43
N VAL A 111 -11.30 -8.13 -12.61
CA VAL A 111 -12.31 -8.37 -11.57
C VAL A 111 -12.33 -9.84 -11.14
N GLN A 112 -12.26 -10.79 -12.07
CA GLN A 112 -12.22 -12.22 -11.75
C GLN A 112 -10.98 -12.59 -10.93
N LYS A 113 -9.83 -11.97 -11.18
CA LYS A 113 -8.61 -12.16 -10.39
C LYS A 113 -8.79 -11.74 -8.93
N TYR A 114 -9.56 -10.68 -8.69
CA TYR A 114 -9.75 -10.11 -7.36
C TYR A 114 -11.06 -10.55 -6.68
N ARG A 115 -11.85 -11.42 -7.33
CA ARG A 115 -13.17 -11.86 -6.87
C ARG A 115 -13.14 -12.52 -5.50
N ASP A 116 -12.02 -13.13 -5.14
CA ASP A 116 -11.87 -13.83 -3.85
C ASP A 116 -11.61 -12.88 -2.69
N ILE A 117 -11.27 -11.62 -2.98
CA ILE A 117 -11.09 -10.54 -2.00
C ILE A 117 -12.41 -9.78 -1.83
N ARG A 118 -13.48 -10.51 -1.48
CA ARG A 118 -14.86 -9.98 -1.46
C ARG A 118 -15.09 -8.82 -0.50
N GLN A 119 -14.18 -8.62 0.46
CA GLN A 119 -14.29 -7.58 1.46
C GLN A 119 -13.67 -6.25 1.01
N ALA A 120 -12.88 -6.26 -0.07
CA ALA A 120 -12.25 -5.05 -0.56
C ALA A 120 -13.20 -4.19 -1.40
N VAL A 121 -13.04 -2.89 -1.30
CA VAL A 121 -13.77 -1.93 -2.13
C VAL A 121 -13.04 -1.76 -3.47
N HIS A 122 -13.76 -1.99 -4.56
CA HIS A 122 -13.24 -1.80 -5.92
C HIS A 122 -13.47 -0.35 -6.35
N VAL A 123 -12.41 0.42 -6.57
CA VAL A 123 -12.46 1.85 -6.88
C VAL A 123 -11.69 2.20 -8.16
N ASN A 124 -12.01 3.33 -8.77
CA ASN A 124 -11.21 3.96 -9.82
C ASN A 124 -10.21 4.98 -9.24
N VAL A 125 -9.37 5.57 -10.10
CA VAL A 125 -8.33 6.52 -9.69
C VAL A 125 -8.87 7.87 -9.21
N GLU A 126 -10.10 8.23 -9.61
CA GLU A 126 -10.71 9.51 -9.21
C GLU A 126 -10.92 9.60 -7.69
N TRP A 127 -11.12 8.47 -7.01
CA TRP A 127 -11.21 8.43 -5.55
C TRP A 127 -9.93 8.98 -4.87
N ILE A 128 -8.76 8.60 -5.39
CA ILE A 128 -7.46 9.07 -4.89
C ILE A 128 -7.28 10.55 -5.22
N LYS A 129 -7.58 10.93 -6.47
CA LYS A 129 -7.46 12.33 -6.94
C LYS A 129 -8.31 13.27 -6.11
N ASP A 130 -9.59 12.94 -5.91
CA ASP A 130 -10.51 13.77 -5.15
C ASP A 130 -10.17 13.83 -3.66
N THR A 131 -9.70 12.72 -3.08
CA THR A 131 -9.22 12.71 -1.68
C THR A 131 -8.08 13.70 -1.48
N ILE A 132 -7.09 13.70 -2.38
CA ILE A 132 -5.96 14.63 -2.33
C ILE A 132 -6.44 16.07 -2.59
N LYS A 133 -7.24 16.28 -3.63
CA LYS A 133 -7.72 17.61 -4.05
C LYS A 133 -8.57 18.29 -2.98
N LYS A 134 -9.42 17.53 -2.29
CA LYS A 134 -10.34 18.05 -1.26
C LYS A 134 -9.72 18.03 0.15
N GLY A 135 -8.53 17.43 0.31
CA GLY A 135 -7.82 17.40 1.59
C GLY A 135 -8.49 16.53 2.66
N CYS A 136 -9.31 15.55 2.27
CA CYS A 136 -9.93 14.60 3.19
C CYS A 136 -10.34 13.30 2.47
N LEU A 137 -10.37 12.19 3.21
CA LEU A 137 -10.78 10.89 2.66
C LEU A 137 -12.21 10.97 2.12
N GLN A 138 -12.38 10.68 0.83
CA GLN A 138 -13.70 10.71 0.22
C GLN A 138 -14.47 9.42 0.49
N ASP A 139 -15.80 9.55 0.54
CA ASP A 139 -16.72 8.42 0.41
C ASP A 139 -16.40 7.64 -0.87
N ASP A 140 -16.23 6.34 -0.77
CA ASP A 140 -15.81 5.47 -1.86
C ASP A 140 -16.96 5.16 -2.83
N ARG A 141 -18.22 5.23 -2.37
CA ARG A 141 -19.42 4.83 -3.14
C ARG A 141 -19.52 5.43 -4.55
N PRO A 142 -19.26 6.73 -4.78
CA PRO A 142 -19.34 7.32 -6.13
C PRO A 142 -18.27 6.83 -7.09
N TYR A 143 -17.18 6.28 -6.56
CA TYR A 143 -16.01 5.84 -7.32
C TYR A 143 -15.97 4.31 -7.48
N ARG A 144 -16.97 3.61 -6.94
CA ARG A 144 -17.03 2.16 -6.98
C ARG A 144 -17.21 1.68 -8.41
N VAL A 145 -16.40 0.70 -8.79
CA VAL A 145 -16.53 0.02 -10.07
C VAL A 145 -17.55 -1.10 -9.90
N THR A 146 -18.67 -1.01 -10.61
CA THR A 146 -19.72 -2.03 -10.55
C THR A 146 -19.21 -3.34 -11.15
N ILE A 147 -19.09 -4.34 -10.29
CA ILE A 147 -18.87 -5.72 -10.70
C ILE A 147 -20.24 -6.31 -11.01
N LEU A 148 -20.59 -6.44 -12.30
CA LEU A 148 -21.80 -7.18 -12.65
C LEU A 148 -21.59 -8.66 -12.27
N PRO A 149 -22.45 -9.24 -11.41
CA PRO A 149 -22.47 -10.69 -11.22
C PRO A 149 -22.86 -11.36 -12.54
N LYS A 150 -22.24 -12.51 -12.77
CA LYS A 150 -22.45 -13.34 -13.96
C LYS A 150 -23.86 -13.92 -13.98
#